data_AF-A0A2S6STK0-F1
#
_entry.id   AF-A0A2S6STK0-F1
#
_cell.length_a   1.000
_cell.length_b   1.000
_cell.length_c   1.000
_cell.angle_alpha   90.00
_cell.angle_beta   90.00
_cell.angle_gamma   90.00
#
_symmetry.space_group_name_H-M   'P 1'
#
loop_
_entity.id
_entity.type
_entity.pdbx_description
1 polymer ?
#
loop_
_entity_poly.entity_id
_entity_poly.type
_entity_poly.pdbx_seq_one_letter_code
_entity_poly.pdbx_strand_id
1 'polypeptide(L)'
;MFVTAVPGPSALLPALQLSTIPFNEFQFLGFAPKTTKSLNEFLIKVSNSKTTSVFFVSSHRIEKCIKTAIDILKNRKIAVCKEITKINENTFIGLPVEVLQKIEKTQKGKMGEFVVVVEKSPKQSKAKEIFNKEIEGQIVKLLEKFSLTDVVEIVHKISYIAKKEIYKKALKLKK
;
A
#
# COMPACT_ATOMS: atom_id res chain seq x y z
N MET A 1 -41.00 1.30 0.87
CA MET A 1 -40.23 2.54 1.10
C MET A 1 -39.36 2.76 -0.14
N PHE A 2 -39.55 3.86 -0.87
CA PHE A 2 -38.73 4.17 -2.05
C PHE A 2 -37.53 5.02 -1.62
N VAL A 3 -36.32 4.58 -1.97
CA VAL A 3 -35.05 5.27 -1.68
C VAL A 3 -34.38 5.58 -3.02
N THR A 4 -33.96 6.82 -3.21
CA THR A 4 -33.22 7.29 -4.39
C THR A 4 -32.01 8.12 -3.97
N ALA A 5 -31.04 8.29 -4.86
CA ALA A 5 -29.81 9.05 -4.61
C ALA A 5 -29.55 10.04 -5.75
N VAL A 6 -29.24 11.29 -5.39
CA VAL A 6 -28.82 12.33 -6.33
C VAL A 6 -27.29 12.34 -6.35
N PRO A 7 -26.64 12.32 -7.53
CA PRO A 7 -25.18 12.48 -7.59
C PRO A 7 -24.77 13.84 -7.02
N GLY A 8 -23.62 13.89 -6.37
CA GLY A 8 -23.17 15.09 -5.66
C GLY A 8 -21.65 15.21 -5.57
N PRO A 9 -21.17 16.36 -5.07
CA PRO A 9 -19.74 16.61 -4.92
C PRO A 9 -19.11 15.61 -3.94
N SER A 10 -17.92 15.14 -4.28
CA SER A 10 -17.11 14.27 -3.43
C SER A 10 -15.65 14.64 -3.61
N ALA A 11 -14.91 14.78 -2.50
CA ALA A 11 -13.46 15.00 -2.55
C ALA A 11 -12.68 13.73 -2.94
N LEU A 12 -13.31 12.55 -2.88
CA LEU A 12 -12.67 11.25 -3.08
C LEU A 12 -12.18 11.04 -4.52
N LEU A 13 -13.07 11.18 -5.50
CA LEU A 13 -12.73 10.96 -6.91
C LEU A 13 -11.77 12.02 -7.47
N PRO A 14 -11.96 13.33 -7.20
CA PRO A 14 -10.99 14.35 -7.58
C PRO A 14 -9.61 14.11 -6.97
N ALA A 15 -9.51 13.71 -5.69
CA ALA A 15 -8.22 13.40 -5.08
C ALA A 15 -7.50 12.25 -5.80
N LEU A 16 -8.23 11.20 -6.19
CA LEU A 16 -7.68 10.10 -6.99
C LEU A 16 -7.17 10.60 -8.35
N GLN A 17 -7.95 11.41 -9.06
CA GLN A 17 -7.57 11.99 -10.35
C GLN A 17 -6.33 12.88 -10.24
N LEU A 18 -6.29 13.78 -9.26
CA LEU A 18 -5.19 14.71 -9.01
C LEU A 18 -3.91 13.99 -8.54
N SER A 19 -4.04 12.83 -7.87
CA SER A 19 -2.90 12.13 -7.27
C SER A 19 -1.85 11.64 -8.27
N THR A 20 -2.22 11.42 -9.54
CA THR A 20 -1.41 10.73 -10.57
C THR A 20 -0.93 9.33 -10.16
N ILE A 21 -1.49 8.75 -9.10
CA ILE A 21 -1.21 7.39 -8.63
C ILE A 21 -2.14 6.46 -9.39
N PRO A 22 -1.69 5.34 -9.99
CA PRO A 22 -2.59 4.42 -10.68
C PRO A 22 -3.67 3.85 -9.75
N PHE A 23 -4.94 3.93 -10.14
CA PHE A 23 -6.07 3.38 -9.37
C PHE A 23 -7.05 2.63 -10.30
N ASN A 24 -6.81 1.35 -10.55
CA ASN A 24 -7.83 0.48 -11.17
C ASN A 24 -8.87 0.05 -10.13
N GLU A 25 -8.38 -0.27 -8.94
CA GLU A 25 -9.16 -0.56 -7.74
C GLU A 25 -8.61 0.30 -6.61
N PHE A 26 -9.51 0.83 -5.79
CA PHE A 26 -9.15 1.59 -4.62
C PHE A 26 -10.06 1.26 -3.43
N GLN A 27 -9.58 1.53 -2.23
CA GLN A 27 -10.36 1.48 -1.01
C GLN A 27 -10.45 2.88 -0.40
N PHE A 28 -11.65 3.27 0.02
CA PHE A 28 -11.85 4.46 0.82
C PHE A 28 -11.98 4.05 2.30
N LEU A 29 -11.13 4.64 3.14
CA LEU A 29 -10.95 4.23 4.55
C LEU A 29 -11.51 5.24 5.55
N GLY A 30 -12.24 6.25 5.10
CA GLY A 30 -12.76 7.31 5.98
C GLY A 30 -11.65 8.18 6.55
N PHE A 31 -11.73 8.53 7.84
CA PHE A 31 -10.73 9.38 8.52
C PHE A 31 -9.61 8.58 9.18
N ALA A 32 -8.38 9.08 9.09
CA ALA A 32 -7.24 8.51 9.80
C ALA A 32 -7.46 8.52 11.35
N PRO A 33 -7.22 7.40 12.06
CA PRO A 33 -7.49 7.30 13.50
C PRO A 33 -6.72 8.33 14.33
N LYS A 34 -7.30 8.78 15.46
CA LYS A 34 -6.81 9.92 16.26
C LYS A 34 -5.53 9.66 17.06
N THR A 35 -5.42 8.48 17.66
CA THR A 35 -4.31 8.16 18.57
C THR A 35 -3.08 7.68 17.81
N THR A 36 -1.88 7.87 18.36
CA THR A 36 -0.64 7.44 17.70
C THR A 36 -0.63 5.94 17.43
N LYS A 37 -1.07 5.13 18.41
CA LYS A 37 -1.11 3.66 18.29
C LYS A 37 -2.04 3.22 17.15
N SER A 38 -3.29 3.71 17.14
CA SER A 38 -4.26 3.35 16.10
C SER A 38 -3.86 3.87 14.71
N LEU A 39 -3.19 5.04 14.64
CA LEU A 39 -2.64 5.56 13.39
C LEU A 39 -1.52 4.69 12.83
N ASN A 40 -0.62 4.18 13.69
CA ASN A 40 0.42 3.23 13.29
C ASN A 40 -0.20 1.94 12.72
N GLU A 41 -1.13 1.33 13.46
CA GLU A 41 -1.83 0.10 13.03
C GLU A 41 -2.58 0.32 11.70
N PHE A 42 -3.24 1.47 11.57
CA PHE A 42 -3.90 1.88 10.33
C PHE A 42 -2.94 1.99 9.16
N LEU A 43 -1.80 2.68 9.33
CA LEU A 43 -0.82 2.84 8.25
C LEU A 43 -0.10 1.53 7.92
N ILE A 44 0.07 0.61 8.87
CA ILE A 44 0.53 -0.77 8.61
C ILE A 44 -0.49 -1.53 7.76
N LYS A 45 -1.80 -1.37 8.02
CA LYS A 45 -2.84 -1.95 7.15
C LYS A 45 -2.77 -1.37 5.74
N VAL A 46 -2.61 -0.05 5.63
CA VAL A 46 -2.46 0.65 4.33
C VAL A 46 -1.21 0.19 3.58
N SER A 47 -0.09 -0.02 4.28
CA SER A 47 1.16 -0.47 3.65
C SER A 47 1.02 -1.85 3.01
N ASN A 48 0.20 -2.73 3.57
CA ASN A 48 -0.08 -4.07 3.06
C ASN A 48 -1.22 -4.13 2.03
N SER A 49 -1.87 -3.01 1.73
CA SER A 49 -3.01 -2.98 0.80
C SER A 49 -2.62 -3.33 -0.64
N LYS A 50 -3.34 -4.25 -1.27
CA LYS A 50 -3.18 -4.60 -2.69
C LYS A 50 -3.83 -3.59 -3.65
N THR A 51 -4.62 -2.65 -3.12
CA THR A 51 -5.30 -1.58 -3.88
C THR A 51 -4.87 -0.19 -3.38
N THR A 52 -5.10 0.83 -4.20
CA THR A 52 -4.80 2.22 -3.84
C THR A 52 -5.69 2.63 -2.66
N SER A 53 -5.12 3.25 -1.64
CA SER A 53 -5.86 3.59 -0.42
C SER A 53 -6.11 5.09 -0.35
N VAL A 54 -7.35 5.49 -0.03
CA VAL A 54 -7.72 6.90 0.13
C VAL A 54 -8.34 7.12 1.50
N PHE A 55 -7.91 8.18 2.19
CA PHE A 55 -8.46 8.55 3.49
C PHE A 55 -8.33 10.05 3.75
N PHE A 56 -9.13 10.54 4.69
CA PHE A 56 -9.14 11.93 5.12
C PHE A 56 -8.27 12.13 6.35
N VAL A 57 -7.65 13.31 6.43
CA VAL A 57 -6.83 13.71 7.59
C VAL A 57 -7.19 15.15 7.98
N SER A 58 -7.43 15.37 9.28
CA SER A 58 -7.67 16.72 9.80
C SER A 58 -6.39 17.57 9.73
N SER A 59 -6.53 18.88 9.47
CA SER A 59 -5.43 19.86 9.38
C SER A 59 -4.36 19.71 10.46
N HIS A 60 -4.76 19.74 11.73
CA HIS A 60 -3.84 19.68 12.88
C HIS A 60 -3.06 18.36 12.98
N ARG A 61 -3.40 17.37 12.14
CA ARG A 61 -2.88 16.02 12.19
C ARG A 61 -2.14 15.60 10.93
N ILE A 62 -2.17 16.41 9.87
CA ILE A 62 -1.53 16.06 8.60
C ILE A 62 -0.03 15.82 8.77
N GLU A 63 0.64 16.70 9.50
CA GLU A 63 2.08 16.57 9.76
C GLU A 63 2.41 15.29 10.53
N LYS A 64 1.67 15.00 11.60
CA LYS A 64 1.84 13.76 12.36
C LYS A 64 1.57 12.53 11.50
N CYS A 65 0.53 12.56 10.67
CA CYS A 65 0.20 11.48 9.75
C CYS A 65 1.31 11.21 8.75
N ILE A 66 1.88 12.26 8.14
CA ILE A 66 2.97 12.12 7.17
C ILE A 66 4.25 11.66 7.85
N LYS A 67 4.57 12.19 9.04
CA LYS A 67 5.72 11.72 9.84
C LYS A 67 5.63 10.23 10.16
N THR A 68 4.46 9.75 10.58
CA THR A 68 4.23 8.30 10.78
C THR A 68 4.30 7.51 9.46
N ALA A 69 3.82 8.09 8.36
CA ALA A 69 3.92 7.48 7.05
C ALA A 69 5.36 7.37 6.53
N ILE A 70 6.27 8.28 6.90
CA ILE A 70 7.69 8.19 6.52
C ILE A 70 8.30 6.85 6.97
N ASP A 71 8.00 6.42 8.19
CA ASP A 71 8.56 5.19 8.74
C ASP A 71 7.94 3.93 8.14
N ILE A 72 6.64 3.96 7.83
CA ILE A 72 5.87 2.77 7.42
C ILE A 72 5.80 2.63 5.89
N LEU A 73 5.75 3.74 5.17
CA LEU A 73 5.51 3.83 3.73
C LEU A 73 6.76 4.29 2.95
N LYS A 74 7.97 4.06 3.50
CA LYS A 74 9.29 4.55 3.02
C LYS A 74 9.44 4.69 1.50
N ASN A 75 9.09 3.66 0.75
CA ASN A 75 9.27 3.59 -0.71
C ASN A 75 7.94 3.59 -1.47
N ARG A 76 6.91 4.27 -0.93
CA ARG A 76 5.57 4.30 -1.51
C ARG A 76 5.22 5.71 -1.90
N LYS A 77 4.74 5.87 -3.13
CA LYS A 77 4.24 7.15 -3.59
C LYS A 77 2.94 7.47 -2.83
N ILE A 78 2.87 8.67 -2.28
CA ILE A 78 1.66 9.24 -1.70
C ILE A 78 1.31 10.53 -2.42
N ALA A 79 0.03 10.88 -2.41
CA ALA A 79 -0.45 12.20 -2.76
C ALA A 79 -1.25 12.77 -1.61
N VAL A 80 -1.01 14.04 -1.28
CA VAL A 80 -1.77 14.80 -0.29
C VAL A 80 -2.46 15.93 -1.02
N CYS A 81 -3.76 15.79 -1.23
CA CYS A 81 -4.61 16.80 -1.86
C CYS A 81 -5.17 17.70 -0.77
N LYS A 82 -4.90 18.99 -0.86
CA LYS A 82 -5.29 20.03 0.10
C LYS A 82 -6.33 20.92 -0.54
N GLU A 83 -7.43 21.17 0.19
CA GLU A 83 -8.41 22.21 -0.15
C GLU A 83 -8.96 22.09 -1.58
N ILE A 84 -9.33 20.88 -2.00
CA ILE A 84 -9.90 20.61 -3.33
C ILE A 84 -11.08 21.54 -3.58
N THR A 85 -11.13 22.11 -4.79
CA THR A 85 -12.04 23.14 -5.31
C THR A 85 -11.93 24.54 -4.71
N LYS A 86 -11.01 24.79 -3.77
CA LYS A 86 -10.89 26.10 -3.08
C LYS A 86 -9.70 26.90 -3.62
N ILE A 87 -9.66 28.19 -3.28
CA ILE A 87 -8.62 29.13 -3.74
C ILE A 87 -7.20 28.63 -3.43
N ASN A 88 -7.01 27.94 -2.31
CA ASN A 88 -5.72 27.42 -1.88
C ASN A 88 -5.56 25.92 -2.18
N GLU A 89 -6.13 25.44 -3.29
CA GLU A 89 -5.98 24.04 -3.72
C GLU A 89 -4.52 23.71 -4.03
N ASN A 90 -4.02 22.60 -3.47
CA ASN A 90 -2.69 22.09 -3.78
C ASN A 90 -2.68 20.56 -3.76
N THR A 91 -1.91 19.94 -4.65
CA THR A 91 -1.68 18.49 -4.61
C THR A 91 -0.18 18.21 -4.50
N PHE A 92 0.23 17.61 -3.39
CA PHE A 92 1.62 17.28 -3.09
C PHE A 92 1.86 15.79 -3.36
N ILE A 93 2.73 15.46 -4.31
CA ILE A 93 2.96 14.09 -4.76
C ILE A 93 4.44 13.73 -4.60
N GLY A 94 4.72 12.52 -4.12
CA GLY A 94 6.08 12.01 -3.98
C GLY A 94 6.19 10.95 -2.90
N LEU A 95 7.42 10.70 -2.45
CA LEU A 95 7.64 9.93 -1.23
C LEU A 95 7.18 10.72 0.00
N PRO A 96 6.84 10.08 1.13
CA PRO A 96 6.33 10.78 2.31
C PRO A 96 7.25 11.91 2.80
N VAL A 97 8.57 11.72 2.72
CA VAL A 97 9.57 12.73 3.09
C VAL A 97 9.50 13.95 2.17
N GLU A 98 9.44 13.73 0.85
CA GLU A 98 9.35 14.80 -0.14
C GLU A 98 8.04 15.57 -0.01
N VAL A 99 6.94 14.87 0.25
CA VAL A 99 5.62 15.48 0.45
C VAL A 99 5.61 16.34 1.71
N LEU A 100 6.22 15.89 2.80
CA LEU A 100 6.37 16.69 4.01
C LEU A 100 7.14 17.99 3.73
N GLN A 101 8.28 17.90 3.04
CA GLN A 101 9.08 19.07 2.68
C GLN A 101 8.32 20.06 1.80
N LYS A 102 7.54 19.58 0.81
CA LYS A 102 6.71 20.43 -0.05
C LYS A 102 5.62 21.16 0.75
N ILE A 103 4.97 20.46 1.68
CA ILE A 103 3.97 21.05 2.57
C ILE A 103 4.58 22.13 3.46
N GLU A 104 5.76 21.88 4.04
CA GLU A 104 6.44 22.83 4.93
C GLU A 104 6.91 24.09 4.22
N LYS A 105 7.30 24.00 2.94
CA LYS A 105 7.67 25.14 2.11
C LYS A 105 6.48 25.96 1.61
N THR A 106 5.26 25.41 1.70
CA THR A 106 4.06 26.07 1.18
C THR A 106 3.42 26.94 2.26
N GLN A 107 3.13 28.21 1.96
CA GLN A 107 2.42 29.10 2.88
C GLN A 107 1.05 28.50 3.22
N LYS A 108 0.71 28.42 4.52
CA LYS A 108 -0.50 27.74 5.02
C LYS A 108 -0.62 26.26 4.55
N GLY A 109 0.49 25.61 4.21
CA GLY A 109 0.49 24.23 3.69
C GLY A 109 -0.10 23.19 4.63
N LYS A 110 -0.15 23.47 5.94
CA LYS A 110 -0.71 22.58 6.99
C LYS A 110 -2.16 22.92 7.37
N MET A 111 -2.75 23.97 6.79
CA MET A 111 -4.13 24.40 7.08
C MET A 111 -5.11 23.86 6.05
N GLY A 112 -6.37 23.69 6.46
CA GLY A 112 -7.46 23.26 5.59
C GLY A 112 -7.78 21.77 5.66
N GLU A 113 -8.42 21.26 4.62
CA GLU A 113 -8.89 19.88 4.52
C GLU A 113 -7.96 19.06 3.64
N PHE A 114 -7.69 17.82 4.05
CA PHE A 114 -6.74 16.94 3.38
C PHE A 114 -7.35 15.60 3.01
N VAL A 115 -7.12 15.20 1.76
CA VAL A 115 -7.33 13.84 1.26
C VAL A 115 -5.97 13.24 0.94
N VAL A 116 -5.68 12.08 1.52
CA VAL A 116 -4.42 11.36 1.30
C VAL A 116 -4.70 10.13 0.44
N VAL A 117 -3.96 10.01 -0.65
CA VAL A 117 -3.96 8.86 -1.54
C VAL A 117 -2.62 8.15 -1.40
N VAL A 118 -2.64 6.83 -1.21
CA VAL A 118 -1.45 6.00 -1.07
C VAL A 118 -1.48 4.94 -2.15
N GLU A 119 -0.41 4.89 -2.95
CA GLU A 119 -0.18 3.87 -3.96
C GLU A 119 -0.31 2.47 -3.34
N LYS A 120 -0.91 1.51 -4.04
CA LYS A 120 -0.99 0.11 -3.60
C LYS A 120 0.38 -0.50 -3.27
N SER A 121 0.40 -1.62 -2.55
CA SER A 121 1.63 -2.31 -2.23
C SER A 121 2.36 -2.68 -3.51
N PRO A 122 3.68 -2.42 -3.62
CA PRO A 122 4.46 -2.96 -4.72
C PRO A 122 4.17 -4.44 -4.74
N LYS A 123 3.88 -4.98 -5.93
CA LYS A 123 3.63 -6.41 -6.08
C LYS A 123 4.76 -7.11 -5.33
N GLN A 124 4.45 -7.76 -4.20
CA GLN A 124 5.35 -8.79 -3.72
C GLN A 124 5.49 -9.70 -4.92
N SER A 125 6.72 -9.86 -5.41
CA SER A 125 7.00 -10.80 -6.49
C SER A 125 6.26 -12.07 -6.12
N LYS A 126 5.39 -12.58 -7.00
CA LYS A 126 4.54 -13.76 -6.71
C LYS A 126 5.32 -14.84 -5.97
N ALA A 127 6.60 -15.01 -6.28
CA ALA A 127 7.58 -15.83 -5.57
C ALA A 127 7.64 -15.70 -4.01
N LYS A 128 7.44 -14.53 -3.39
CA LYS A 128 7.48 -14.34 -1.92
C LYS A 128 6.16 -14.68 -1.22
N GLU A 129 5.01 -14.49 -1.88
CA GLU A 129 3.70 -14.98 -1.36
C GLU A 129 3.53 -16.48 -1.62
N ILE A 130 4.15 -17.00 -2.68
CA ILE A 130 4.11 -18.41 -3.08
C ILE A 130 4.97 -19.30 -2.16
N PHE A 131 6.14 -18.83 -1.72
CA PHE A 131 7.03 -19.59 -0.82
C PHE A 131 7.02 -18.97 0.57
N ASN A 132 6.15 -19.45 1.45
CA ASN A 132 6.24 -19.17 2.89
C ASN A 132 7.35 -20.02 3.54
N LYS A 133 7.73 -19.70 4.79
CA LYS A 133 8.77 -20.45 5.54
C LYS A 133 8.47 -21.96 5.63
N GLU A 134 7.20 -22.33 5.60
CA GLU A 134 6.75 -23.72 5.68
C GLU A 134 7.07 -24.49 4.39
N ILE A 135 6.72 -23.95 3.22
CA ILE A 135 7.03 -24.55 1.92
C ILE A 135 8.54 -24.56 1.68
N GLU A 136 9.26 -23.52 2.10
CA GLU A 136 10.72 -23.52 2.07
C GLU A 136 11.30 -24.65 2.93
N GLY A 137 10.77 -24.86 4.14
CA GLY A 137 11.17 -25.97 5.01
C GLY A 137 10.83 -27.35 4.43
N GLN A 138 9.70 -27.48 3.74
CA GLN A 138 9.33 -28.71 3.02
C GLN A 138 10.28 -28.99 1.85
N ILE A 139 10.65 -27.97 1.07
CA ILE A 139 11.61 -28.11 -0.03
C ILE A 139 12.96 -28.60 0.50
N VAL A 140 13.47 -28.02 1.58
CA VAL A 140 14.77 -28.44 2.17
C VAL A 140 14.71 -29.90 2.63
N LYS A 141 13.67 -30.30 3.37
CA LYS A 141 13.51 -31.69 3.82
C LYS A 141 13.38 -32.69 2.67
N LEU A 142 12.72 -32.30 1.57
CA LEU A 142 12.56 -33.15 0.40
C LEU A 142 13.86 -33.26 -0.40
N LEU A 143 14.67 -32.19 -0.46
CA LEU A 143 15.98 -32.20 -1.13
C LEU A 143 17.00 -33.12 -0.46
N GLU A 144 16.81 -33.48 0.82
CA GLU A 144 17.65 -34.47 1.51
C GLU A 144 17.43 -35.91 1.00
N LYS A 145 16.23 -36.22 0.49
CA LYS A 145 15.81 -37.60 0.17
C LYS A 145 15.47 -37.84 -1.30
N PHE A 146 15.25 -36.80 -2.07
CA PHE A 146 14.76 -36.88 -3.44
C PHE A 146 15.58 -36.01 -4.40
N SER A 147 15.56 -36.34 -5.70
CA SER A 147 16.23 -35.53 -6.72
C SER A 147 15.55 -34.17 -6.89
N LEU A 148 16.29 -33.16 -7.38
CA LEU A 148 15.74 -31.82 -7.62
C LEU A 148 14.47 -31.85 -8.48
N THR A 149 14.42 -32.77 -9.46
CA THR A 149 13.30 -32.96 -10.36
C THR A 149 12.07 -33.48 -9.62
N ASP A 150 12.25 -34.49 -8.76
CA ASP A 150 11.20 -35.08 -7.94
C ASP A 150 10.64 -34.08 -6.93
N VAL A 151 11.52 -33.31 -6.27
CA VAL A 151 11.10 -32.26 -5.33
C VAL A 151 10.22 -31.22 -6.04
N VAL A 152 10.58 -30.82 -7.25
CA VAL A 152 9.78 -29.88 -8.04
C VAL A 152 8.41 -30.46 -8.40
N GLU A 153 8.33 -31.74 -8.75
CA GLU A 153 7.05 -32.39 -9.04
C GLU A 153 6.16 -32.55 -7.80
N ILE A 154 6.74 -33.04 -6.70
CA ILE A 154 6.04 -33.28 -5.43
C ILE A 154 5.49 -31.95 -4.90
N VAL A 155 6.33 -30.93 -4.82
CA VAL A 155 5.92 -29.61 -4.31
C VAL A 155 4.90 -28.99 -5.25
N HIS A 156 5.04 -29.12 -6.58
CA HIS A 156 4.04 -28.61 -7.53
C HIS A 156 2.66 -29.24 -7.31
N LYS A 157 2.60 -30.56 -7.11
CA LYS A 157 1.34 -31.29 -6.89
C LYS A 157 0.65 -30.89 -5.59
N ILE A 158 1.41 -30.58 -4.54
CA ILE A 158 0.88 -30.28 -3.21
C ILE A 158 0.52 -28.79 -3.07
N SER A 159 1.31 -27.90 -3.65
CA SER A 159 1.20 -26.44 -3.45
C SER A 159 0.58 -25.69 -4.63
N TYR A 160 0.38 -26.36 -5.78
CA TYR A 160 -0.08 -25.77 -7.04
C TYR A 160 0.81 -24.63 -7.57
N ILE A 161 2.05 -24.54 -7.09
CA ILE A 161 3.03 -23.54 -7.51
C ILE A 161 3.65 -23.97 -8.83
N ALA A 162 3.81 -23.05 -9.79
CA ALA A 162 4.44 -23.36 -11.07
C ALA A 162 5.85 -24.00 -10.90
N LYS A 163 6.10 -25.12 -11.59
CA LYS A 163 7.36 -25.89 -11.53
C LYS A 163 8.62 -25.01 -11.68
N LYS A 164 8.56 -24.01 -12.57
CA LYS A 164 9.66 -23.05 -12.82
C LYS A 164 10.06 -22.25 -11.58
N GLU A 165 9.09 -21.83 -10.77
CA GLU A 165 9.33 -21.05 -9.55
C GLU A 165 9.92 -21.94 -8.44
N ILE A 166 9.43 -23.18 -8.31
CA ILE A 166 9.96 -24.16 -7.35
C ILE A 166 11.41 -24.51 -7.69
N TYR A 167 11.72 -24.78 -8.97
CA TYR A 167 13.07 -25.11 -9.41
C TYR A 167 14.07 -24.00 -9.06
N LYS A 168 13.72 -22.74 -9.38
CA LYS A 168 14.55 -21.57 -9.07
C LYS A 168 14.76 -21.38 -7.57
N LYS A 169 13.76 -21.73 -6.76
CA LYS A 169 13.83 -21.62 -5.30
C LYS A 169 14.63 -22.76 -4.68
N ALA A 170 14.39 -24.00 -5.09
CA ALA A 170 15.11 -25.19 -4.64
C ALA A 170 16.62 -25.10 -4.95
N LEU A 171 17.01 -24.58 -6.12
CA LEU A 171 18.42 -24.31 -6.44
C LEU A 171 19.09 -23.32 -5.48
N LYS A 172 18.34 -22.32 -4.98
CA LYS A 172 18.87 -21.35 -4.00
C LYS A 172 18.99 -21.94 -2.59
N LEU A 173 18.13 -22.90 -2.26
CA LEU A 173 18.07 -23.55 -0.95
C LEU A 173 18.99 -24.78 -0.83
N LYS A 174 19.47 -25.32 -1.95
CA LYS A 174 20.47 -26.42 -2.02
C LYS A 174 21.89 -25.98 -1.61
N LYS A 175 22.02 -24.92 -0.81
CA LYS A 175 23.29 -24.40 -0.30
C LYS A 175 23.57 -24.95 1.08
#